data_AF-A0A963JAR4-F1
#
_entry.id   AF-A0A963JAR4-F1
#
_cell.length_a   1.000
_cell.length_b   1.000
_cell.length_c   1.000
_cell.angle_alpha   90.00
_cell.angle_beta   90.00
_cell.angle_gamma   90.00
#
_symmetry.space_group_name_H-M   'P 1'
#
loop_
_entity.id
_entity.type
_entity.pdbx_description
1 polymer ?
#
loop_
_entity_poly.entity_id
_entity_poly.type
_entity_poly.pdbx_seq_one_letter_code
_entity_poly.pdbx_strand_id
1 'polypeptide(L)'
;RGEDSLVRALWAGRPLVWQIYPQHDNAHHGKLHAFLDWLQAPPSLRQFHATWNALDDAPLVLPAESMLQEWALCVQSARARLLAQDDLVTQILGFIREKR
;
A
#
# COMPACT_ATOMS: atom_id res chain seq x y z
N ARG A 1 -4.46 3.93 -8.46
CA ARG A 1 -3.05 4.16 -8.87
C ARG A 1 -2.56 5.53 -8.40
N GLY A 2 -1.26 5.77 -8.34
CA GLY A 2 -0.74 7.02 -7.77
C GLY A 2 -0.95 7.10 -6.26
N GLU A 3 -0.89 8.30 -5.68
CA GLU A 3 -0.80 8.47 -4.22
C GLU A 3 -2.16 8.63 -3.53
N ASP A 4 -2.98 9.61 -3.94
CA ASP A 4 -4.28 9.85 -3.26
C ASP A 4 -5.18 8.62 -3.29
N SER A 5 -5.37 7.99 -4.45
CA SER A 5 -6.23 6.80 -4.53
C SER A 5 -5.68 5.60 -3.76
N LEU A 6 -4.36 5.49 -3.57
CA LEU A 6 -3.78 4.47 -2.68
C LEU A 6 -4.20 4.74 -1.24
N VAL A 7 -4.06 5.99 -0.78
CA VAL A 7 -4.48 6.40 0.58
C VAL A 7 -5.98 6.14 0.76
N ARG A 8 -6.82 6.51 -0.20
CA ARG A 8 -8.27 6.22 -0.16
C ARG A 8 -8.57 4.72 -0.09
N ALA A 9 -7.84 3.90 -0.83
CA ALA A 9 -8.03 2.45 -0.82
C ALA A 9 -7.65 1.82 0.53
N LEU A 10 -6.56 2.29 1.17
CA LEU A 10 -6.20 1.89 2.54
C LEU A 10 -7.32 2.23 3.53
N TRP A 11 -7.90 3.43 3.42
CA TRP A 11 -9.01 3.85 4.28
C TRP A 11 -10.30 3.07 4.06
N ALA A 12 -10.55 2.58 2.84
CA ALA A 12 -11.68 1.73 2.54
C ALA A 12 -11.58 0.34 3.20
N GLY A 13 -10.37 -0.13 3.56
CA GLY A 13 -10.18 -1.39 4.29
C GLY A 13 -10.55 -2.65 3.50
N ARG A 14 -10.49 -2.58 2.17
CA ARG A 14 -10.78 -3.67 1.24
C ARG A 14 -9.47 -4.18 0.61
N PRO A 15 -9.42 -5.43 0.10
CA PRO A 15 -8.29 -5.86 -0.72
C PRO A 15 -7.98 -4.84 -1.82
N LEU A 16 -6.71 -4.50 -1.98
CA LEU A 16 -6.27 -3.49 -2.95
C LEU A 16 -4.98 -3.94 -3.64
N VAL A 17 -4.81 -3.45 -4.87
CA VAL A 17 -3.57 -3.57 -5.62
C VAL A 17 -3.15 -2.18 -6.05
N TRP A 18 -1.89 -1.84 -5.81
CA TRP A 18 -1.32 -0.57 -6.20
C TRP A 18 -0.52 -0.69 -7.49
N GLN A 19 -1.03 -0.02 -8.53
CA GLN A 19 -0.21 0.32 -9.70
C GLN A 19 0.56 1.60 -9.38
N ILE A 20 1.86 1.46 -9.13
CA ILE A 20 2.74 2.61 -8.92
C ILE A 20 3.11 3.21 -10.29
N TYR A 21 3.28 4.54 -10.36
CA TYR A 21 3.74 5.16 -11.60
C TYR A 21 5.21 4.79 -11.86
N PRO A 22 5.56 4.35 -13.08
CA PRO A 22 6.96 4.18 -13.47
C PRO A 22 7.73 5.49 -13.30
N GLN A 23 8.95 5.38 -12.81
CA GLN A 23 9.88 6.49 -12.62
C GLN A 23 11.23 6.16 -13.26
N HIS A 24 12.00 7.19 -13.57
CA HIS A 24 13.39 7.06 -14.02
C HIS A 24 14.19 6.15 -13.08
N ASP A 25 15.13 5.40 -13.68
CA ASP A 25 16.04 4.46 -12.98
C ASP A 25 15.34 3.41 -12.12
N ASN A 26 14.08 3.07 -12.43
CA ASN A 26 13.28 2.09 -11.69
C ASN A 26 13.09 2.41 -10.19
N ALA A 27 13.23 3.68 -9.79
CA ALA A 27 13.10 4.09 -8.38
C ALA A 27 11.74 3.71 -7.74
N HIS A 28 10.70 3.58 -8.58
CA HIS A 28 9.38 3.13 -8.19
C HIS A 28 9.35 1.70 -7.61
N HIS A 29 10.26 0.81 -7.99
CA HIS A 29 10.36 -0.54 -7.41
C HIS A 29 10.70 -0.48 -5.92
N GLY A 30 11.66 0.36 -5.53
CA GLY A 30 12.04 0.55 -4.12
C GLY A 30 10.87 1.07 -3.28
N LYS A 31 10.10 2.04 -3.82
CA LYS A 31 8.90 2.57 -3.16
C LYS A 31 7.79 1.50 -3.02
N LEU A 32 7.61 0.66 -4.04
CA LEU A 32 6.66 -0.45 -3.98
C LEU A 32 7.07 -1.48 -2.91
N HIS A 33 8.33 -1.90 -2.87
CA HIS A 33 8.79 -2.86 -1.87
C HIS A 33 8.67 -2.31 -0.46
N ALA A 34 9.10 -1.06 -0.22
CA ALA A 34 8.95 -0.42 1.08
C ALA A 34 7.47 -0.33 1.53
N PHE A 35 6.56 -0.04 0.59
CA PHE A 35 5.12 -0.07 0.87
C PHE A 35 4.64 -1.47 1.25
N LEU A 36 5.03 -2.51 0.50
CA LEU A 36 4.64 -3.90 0.78
C LEU A 36 5.22 -4.42 2.10
N ASP A 37 6.41 -3.98 2.48
CA ASP A 37 7.03 -4.27 3.77
C ASP A 37 6.25 -3.61 4.91
N TRP A 38 5.97 -2.31 4.79
CA TRP A 38 5.15 -1.60 5.77
C TRP A 38 3.74 -2.20 5.89
N LEU A 39 3.14 -2.59 4.76
CA LEU A 39 1.82 -3.23 4.70
C LEU A 39 1.83 -4.61 5.38
N GLN A 40 3.01 -5.21 5.56
CA GLN A 40 3.18 -6.61 5.97
C GLN A 40 2.47 -7.54 4.98
N ALA A 41 2.66 -7.25 3.68
CA ALA A 41 1.98 -7.97 2.61
C ALA A 41 2.36 -9.46 2.60
N PRO A 42 1.37 -10.37 2.52
CA PRO A 42 1.65 -11.80 2.38
C PRO A 42 2.32 -12.10 1.03
N PRO A 43 3.00 -13.26 0.89
CA PRO A 43 3.67 -13.63 -0.36
C PRO A 43 2.76 -13.58 -1.59
N SER A 44 1.50 -13.98 -1.45
CA SER A 44 0.48 -13.93 -2.50
C SER A 44 0.25 -12.51 -3.04
N LEU A 45 0.15 -11.52 -2.15
CA LEU A 45 -0.06 -10.12 -2.51
C LEU A 45 1.21 -9.50 -3.12
N ARG A 46 2.38 -9.89 -2.62
CA ARG A 46 3.67 -9.44 -3.16
C ARG A 46 3.87 -9.92 -4.59
N GLN A 47 3.62 -11.21 -4.85
CA GLN A 47 3.71 -11.77 -6.19
C GLN A 47 2.73 -11.08 -7.14
N PHE A 48 1.49 -10.86 -6.72
CA PHE A 48 0.51 -10.15 -7.57
C PHE A 48 0.97 -8.72 -7.90
N HIS A 49 1.53 -7.99 -6.92
CA HIS A 49 2.07 -6.65 -7.18
C HIS A 49 3.30 -6.64 -8.08
N ALA A 50 4.17 -7.65 -7.98
CA ALA A 50 5.34 -7.79 -8.83
C ALA A 50 4.92 -7.95 -10.29
N THR A 51 4.04 -8.91 -10.57
CA THR A 51 3.51 -9.14 -11.91
C THR A 51 2.69 -7.94 -12.42
N TRP A 52 1.84 -7.34 -11.58
CA TRP A 52 1.02 -6.18 -11.97
C TRP A 52 1.83 -4.93 -12.33
N ASN A 53 3.01 -4.76 -11.72
CA ASN A 53 3.91 -3.63 -11.99
C ASN A 53 5.11 -4.02 -12.88
N ALA A 54 5.08 -5.19 -13.52
CA ALA A 54 6.12 -5.69 -14.44
C ALA A 54 7.53 -5.80 -13.80
N LEU A 55 7.60 -6.23 -12.54
CA LEU A 55 8.86 -6.61 -11.87
C LEU A 55 9.29 -8.04 -12.23
N ASP A 56 8.38 -8.84 -12.76
CA ASP A 56 8.63 -10.17 -13.30
C ASP A 56 7.86 -10.38 -14.60
N ASP A 57 8.19 -11.46 -15.30
CA ASP A 57 7.57 -11.86 -16.58
C ASP A 57 6.47 -12.92 -16.39
N ALA A 58 5.99 -13.15 -15.16
CA ALA A 58 4.96 -14.15 -14.92
C ALA A 58 3.61 -13.69 -15.51
N PRO A 59 2.74 -14.62 -15.95
CA PRO A 59 1.39 -14.26 -16.34
C PRO A 59 0.58 -13.85 -15.10
N LEU A 60 -0.22 -12.79 -15.22
CA LEU A 60 -1.10 -12.37 -14.13
C LEU A 60 -2.20 -13.41 -13.90
N VAL A 61 -2.25 -13.97 -12.69
CA VAL A 61 -3.29 -14.91 -12.26
C VAL A 61 -4.24 -14.19 -11.32
N LEU A 62 -5.55 -14.28 -11.58
CA LEU A 62 -6.56 -13.70 -10.69
C LEU A 62 -6.54 -14.38 -9.32
N PRO A 63 -6.64 -13.62 -8.22
CA PRO A 63 -6.60 -14.18 -6.89
C PRO A 63 -7.84 -15.03 -6.61
N ALA A 64 -7.63 -16.16 -5.95
CA ALA A 64 -8.73 -16.95 -5.39
C ALA A 64 -9.37 -16.22 -4.20
N GLU A 65 -10.57 -16.63 -3.82
CA GLU A 65 -11.30 -16.03 -2.69
C GLU A 65 -10.52 -16.08 -1.38
N SER A 66 -9.80 -17.18 -1.11
CA SER A 66 -8.94 -17.31 0.07
C SER A 66 -7.81 -16.28 0.11
N MET A 67 -7.21 -15.97 -1.05
CA MET A 67 -6.20 -14.91 -1.14
C MET A 67 -6.83 -13.54 -0.90
N LEU A 68 -8.01 -13.27 -1.45
CA LEU A 68 -8.73 -12.02 -1.20
C LEU A 68 -9.07 -11.83 0.28
N GLN A 69 -9.43 -12.89 1.00
CA GLN A 69 -9.64 -12.85 2.45
C GLN A 69 -8.33 -12.54 3.20
N GLU A 70 -7.23 -13.19 2.84
CA GLU A 70 -5.90 -12.90 3.40
C GLU A 70 -5.50 -11.43 3.16
N TRP A 71 -5.71 -10.92 1.95
CA TRP A 71 -5.40 -9.54 1.58
C TRP A 71 -6.29 -8.54 2.33
N ALA A 72 -7.56 -8.87 2.56
CA ALA A 72 -8.46 -8.05 3.36
C ALA A 72 -7.94 -7.90 4.80
N LEU A 73 -7.53 -9.01 5.43
CA LEU A 73 -6.97 -8.99 6.79
C LEU A 73 -5.68 -8.17 6.87
N CYS A 74 -4.82 -8.29 5.86
CA CYS A 74 -3.60 -7.50 5.73
C CYS A 74 -3.89 -5.99 5.67
N VAL A 75 -4.79 -5.56 4.77
CA VAL A 75 -5.16 -4.15 4.62
C VAL A 75 -5.89 -3.62 5.87
N GLN A 76 -6.77 -4.42 6.48
CA GLN A 76 -7.48 -4.02 7.70
C GLN A 76 -6.54 -3.85 8.88
N SER A 77 -5.53 -4.72 9.03
CA SER A 77 -4.48 -4.59 10.04
C SER A 77 -3.65 -3.31 9.84
N ALA A 78 -3.31 -2.98 8.59
CA ALA A 78 -2.63 -1.72 8.29
C ALA A 78 -3.52 -0.49 8.56
N ARG A 79 -4.80 -0.54 8.20
CA ARG A 79 -5.78 0.52 8.51
C ARG A 79 -5.92 0.72 10.02
N ALA A 80 -5.95 -0.35 10.82
CA ALA A 80 -5.99 -0.25 12.27
C ALA A 80 -4.75 0.47 12.84
N ARG A 81 -3.55 0.16 12.32
CA ARG A 81 -2.31 0.88 12.68
C ARG A 81 -2.34 2.35 12.29
N LEU A 82 -2.97 2.70 11.17
CA LEU A 82 -3.14 4.10 10.73
C LEU A 82 -4.16 4.86 11.58
N LEU A 83 -5.28 4.24 11.97
CA LEU A 83 -6.31 4.84 12.82
C LEU A 83 -5.80 5.15 14.25
N ALA A 84 -4.74 4.48 14.68
CA ALA A 84 -4.10 4.72 15.98
C ALA A 84 -3.09 5.88 15.97
N GLN A 85 -2.86 6.52 14.81
CA GLN A 85 -1.96 7.66 14.67
C GLN A 85 -2.77 8.94 14.48
N ASP A 86 -2.22 10.07 14.92
CA ASP A 86 -2.76 11.38 14.58
C ASP A 86 -2.71 11.58 13.05
N ASP A 87 -3.73 12.21 12.49
CA ASP A 87 -3.74 12.53 11.07
C ASP A 87 -2.71 13.63 10.73
N LEU A 88 -2.35 13.72 9.45
CA LEU A 88 -1.34 14.66 8.97
C LEU A 88 -1.66 16.13 9.31
N VAL A 89 -2.94 16.53 9.29
CA VAL A 89 -3.33 17.92 9.58
C VAL A 89 -3.13 18.20 11.07
N THR A 90 -3.52 17.27 11.94
CA THR A 90 -3.28 17.36 13.39
C THR A 90 -1.78 17.49 13.70
N GLN A 91 -0.94 16.67 13.08
CA GLN A 91 0.52 16.73 13.27
C GLN A 91 1.12 18.05 12.77
N ILE A 92 0.71 18.55 11.59
CA ILE A 92 1.19 19.84 11.05
C ILE A 92 0.81 21.00 11.97
N LEU A 93 -0.42 21.01 12.51
CA LEU A 93 -0.85 22.04 13.45
C LEU A 93 -0.05 22.01 14.77
N GLY A 94 0.26 20.81 15.28
CA GLY A 94 1.15 20.62 16.43
C GLY A 94 2.54 21.22 16.17
N PHE A 95 3.16 20.87 15.04
CA PHE A 95 4.47 21.38 14.65
C PHE A 95 4.52 22.92 14.56
N ILE A 96 3.51 23.55 13.97
CA ILE A 96 3.45 25.02 13.87
C ILE A 96 3.37 25.67 15.27
N ARG A 97 2.65 25.06 16.21
CA ARG A 97 2.53 25.57 17.58
C ARG A 97 3.84 25.48 18.36
N GLU A 98 4.62 24.41 18.18
CA GLU A 98 5.93 24.24 18.83
C GLU A 98 7.00 25.20 18.31
N LYS A 99 6.86 25.69 17.08
CA LYS A 99 7.83 26.60 16.42
C LYS A 99 7.48 28.07 16.58
N ARG A 100 6.40 28.40 17.29
CA ARG A 100 6.03 29.78 17.67
C ARG A 100 6.56 30.08 19.07
#